data_AF-A0A3D5B6M8-F1
#
_entry.id   AF-A0A3D5B6M8-F1
#
_cell.length_a   1.000
_cell.length_b   1.000
_cell.length_c   1.000
_cell.angle_alpha   90.00
_cell.angle_beta   90.00
_cell.angle_gamma   90.00
#
_symmetry.space_group_name_H-M   'P 1'
#
loop_
_entity.id
_entity.type
_entity.pdbx_description
1 polymer ?
#
loop_
_entity_poly.entity_id
_entity_poly.type
_entity_poly.pdbx_seq_one_letter_code
_entity_poly.pdbx_strand_id
1 'polypeptide(L)'
;MILSDNYSSESRDDPGNDKVIWTEKGSSRIEVDLQLFPDYQMYVTPIEDIGMDILHMFDQNNEVVIDNPESMRYSYNRTAAASYINTYVRTTTSRCQTVPVIVLQDESVWNPAYTPYYCRDCANYVSQGLFAGGLPTDGTWFYGGTTWIRVGELNDWLINTGKGGTTACANLLAGDVGIQPNAHTVMVGAINPIRYSAHTSDRLLASWSYYLTTCIHIY
;
A
#
# COMPACT_ATOMS: atom_id res chain seq x y z
N MET A 1 -44.39 6.30 -21.89
CA MET A 1 -43.21 6.00 -22.74
C MET A 1 -42.46 4.89 -22.04
N ILE A 2 -42.46 3.69 -22.61
CA ILE A 2 -41.77 2.55 -22.03
C ILE A 2 -40.30 2.67 -22.47
N LEU A 3 -39.40 2.94 -21.53
CA LEU A 3 -37.97 2.89 -21.76
C LEU A 3 -37.60 1.40 -21.90
N SER A 4 -37.30 0.95 -23.11
CA SER A 4 -36.77 -0.38 -23.35
C SER A 4 -35.27 -0.37 -23.09
N ASP A 5 -34.83 -1.08 -22.06
CA ASP A 5 -33.42 -1.41 -21.85
C ASP A 5 -33.07 -2.60 -22.77
N ASN A 6 -31.95 -2.52 -23.48
CA ASN A 6 -31.50 -3.56 -24.41
C ASN A 6 -30.23 -4.18 -23.85
N TYR A 7 -30.29 -5.47 -23.52
CA TYR A 7 -29.19 -6.23 -22.92
C TYR A 7 -28.63 -7.25 -23.92
N SER A 8 -27.32 -7.42 -23.94
CA SER A 8 -26.68 -8.67 -24.41
C SER A 8 -25.91 -9.26 -23.23
N SER A 9 -26.58 -10.08 -22.41
CA SER A 9 -25.92 -10.75 -21.28
C SER A 9 -25.24 -12.04 -21.75
N GLU A 10 -23.93 -12.15 -21.60
CA GLU A 10 -23.21 -13.44 -21.67
C GLU A 10 -22.53 -13.83 -20.33
N SER A 11 -23.00 -13.35 -19.18
CA SER A 11 -22.70 -14.03 -17.91
C SER A 11 -23.77 -13.79 -16.85
N ARG A 12 -23.99 -14.79 -15.97
CA ARG A 12 -25.01 -14.79 -14.91
C ARG A 12 -24.48 -14.35 -13.55
N ASP A 13 -23.20 -13.99 -13.43
CA ASP A 13 -22.52 -13.87 -12.13
C ASP A 13 -21.68 -12.59 -12.00
N ASP A 14 -22.31 -11.43 -11.84
CA ASP A 14 -21.61 -10.25 -11.29
C ASP A 14 -22.51 -9.44 -10.34
N PRO A 15 -22.19 -9.36 -9.03
CA PRO A 15 -22.83 -8.47 -8.06
C PRO A 15 -22.13 -7.09 -7.98
N GLY A 16 -21.29 -6.73 -8.95
CA GLY A 16 -20.60 -5.46 -9.05
C GLY A 16 -21.53 -4.28 -9.39
N ASN A 17 -21.29 -3.12 -8.77
CA ASN A 17 -21.99 -1.89 -9.13
C ASN A 17 -21.53 -1.41 -10.51
N ASP A 18 -22.37 -1.59 -11.53
CA ASP A 18 -22.11 -1.14 -12.89
C ASP A 18 -21.98 0.38 -13.01
N LYS A 19 -20.99 0.84 -13.79
CA LYS A 19 -20.90 2.25 -14.18
C LYS A 19 -21.85 2.52 -15.35
N VAL A 20 -22.80 3.42 -15.13
CA VAL A 20 -23.78 3.84 -16.14
C VAL A 20 -23.42 5.23 -16.67
N ILE A 21 -23.38 5.39 -17.99
CA ILE A 21 -23.30 6.69 -18.66
C ILE A 21 -24.63 7.04 -19.32
N TRP A 22 -24.93 8.33 -19.38
CA TRP A 22 -26.12 8.84 -20.06
C TRP A 22 -25.74 9.25 -21.48
N THR A 23 -26.39 8.67 -22.48
CA THR A 23 -26.24 9.03 -23.89
C THR A 23 -27.55 9.61 -24.43
N GLU A 24 -27.52 10.24 -25.61
CA GLU A 24 -28.73 10.79 -26.27
C GLU A 24 -29.81 9.72 -26.55
N LYS A 25 -29.46 8.42 -26.48
CA LYS A 25 -30.35 7.28 -26.67
C LYS A 25 -30.81 6.62 -25.36
N GLY A 26 -30.41 7.14 -24.20
CA GLY A 26 -30.73 6.59 -22.88
C GLY A 26 -29.50 6.23 -22.04
N SER A 27 -29.74 5.62 -20.88
CA SER A 27 -28.68 5.07 -20.01
C SER A 27 -28.01 3.87 -20.68
N SER A 28 -26.68 3.87 -20.72
CA SER A 28 -25.86 2.77 -21.24
C SER A 28 -24.83 2.36 -20.18
N ARG A 29 -24.71 1.06 -19.92
CA ARG A 29 -23.70 0.50 -19.00
C ARG A 29 -22.37 0.38 -19.75
N ILE A 30 -21.27 0.77 -19.11
CA ILE A 30 -19.92 0.49 -19.62
C ILE A 30 -19.50 -0.85 -19.01
N GLU A 31 -19.40 -1.89 -19.84
CA GLU A 31 -18.76 -3.14 -19.41
C GLU A 31 -17.27 -2.87 -19.15
N VAL A 32 -16.75 -3.49 -18.09
CA VAL A 32 -15.31 -3.47 -17.85
C VAL A 32 -14.66 -4.30 -18.94
N ASP A 33 -13.68 -3.73 -19.64
CA ASP A 33 -12.91 -4.48 -20.63
C ASP A 33 -12.14 -5.59 -19.92
N LEU A 34 -12.69 -6.82 -20.01
CA LEU A 34 -12.15 -7.98 -19.32
C LEU A 34 -10.73 -8.32 -19.80
N GLN A 35 -10.34 -7.82 -20.98
CA GLN A 35 -9.03 -8.06 -21.56
C GLN A 35 -7.93 -7.32 -20.80
N LEU A 36 -8.26 -6.26 -20.07
CA LEU A 36 -7.30 -5.46 -19.32
C LEU A 36 -7.02 -6.03 -17.91
N PHE A 37 -7.71 -7.08 -17.48
CA PHE A 37 -7.44 -7.66 -16.16
C PHE A 37 -6.12 -8.44 -16.15
N PRO A 38 -5.35 -8.34 -15.04
CA PRO A 38 -4.11 -9.10 -14.87
C PRO A 38 -4.31 -10.62 -15.07
N ASP A 39 -5.43 -11.14 -14.58
CA ASP A 39 -5.75 -12.57 -14.70
C ASP A 39 -5.99 -12.97 -16.16
N TYR A 40 -6.69 -12.15 -16.95
CA TYR A 40 -6.91 -12.41 -18.38
C TYR A 40 -5.58 -12.37 -19.14
N GLN A 41 -4.76 -11.35 -18.88
CA GLN A 41 -3.42 -11.22 -19.48
C GLN A 41 -2.55 -12.46 -19.17
N MET A 42 -2.62 -13.02 -17.97
CA MET A 42 -1.90 -14.27 -17.64
C MET A 42 -2.33 -15.47 -18.49
N TYR A 43 -3.59 -15.55 -18.93
CA TYR A 43 -4.08 -16.66 -19.76
C TYR A 43 -3.86 -16.48 -21.26
N VAL A 44 -3.74 -15.24 -21.74
CA VAL A 44 -3.59 -14.95 -23.18
C VAL A 44 -2.16 -14.62 -23.59
N THR A 45 -1.32 -14.18 -22.64
CA THR A 45 0.09 -13.89 -22.92
C THR A 45 0.86 -15.21 -23.09
N PRO A 46 1.56 -15.41 -24.23
CA PRO A 46 2.43 -16.55 -24.43
C PRO A 46 3.44 -16.70 -23.29
N ILE A 47 3.76 -17.95 -22.94
CA ILE A 47 4.67 -18.23 -21.82
C ILE A 47 6.07 -17.67 -22.06
N GLU A 48 6.47 -17.53 -23.32
CA GLU A 48 7.73 -16.94 -23.74
C GLU A 48 7.76 -15.44 -23.43
N ASP A 49 6.67 -14.72 -23.66
CA ASP A 49 6.56 -13.28 -23.39
C ASP A 49 6.51 -13.01 -21.89
N ILE A 50 5.77 -13.83 -21.13
CA ILE A 50 5.81 -13.80 -19.66
C ILE A 50 7.23 -14.08 -19.15
N GLY A 51 7.92 -15.06 -19.74
CA GLY A 51 9.30 -15.39 -19.39
C GLY A 51 10.27 -14.24 -19.66
N MET A 52 10.10 -13.54 -20.78
CA MET A 52 10.90 -12.36 -21.13
C MET A 52 10.62 -11.17 -20.21
N ASP A 53 9.36 -10.90 -19.85
CA ASP A 53 9.03 -9.85 -18.89
C ASP A 53 9.64 -10.13 -17.52
N ILE A 54 9.58 -11.38 -17.05
CA ILE A 54 10.23 -11.81 -15.80
C ILE A 54 11.75 -11.63 -15.90
N LEU A 55 12.37 -12.05 -17.01
CA LEU A 55 13.80 -11.87 -17.25
C LEU A 55 14.19 -10.38 -17.26
N HIS A 56 13.40 -9.52 -17.91
CA HIS A 56 13.63 -8.08 -17.95
C HIS A 56 13.47 -7.44 -16.56
N MET A 57 12.53 -7.93 -15.74
CA MET A 57 12.42 -7.52 -14.34
C MET A 57 13.68 -7.90 -13.53
N PHE A 58 14.32 -9.04 -13.82
CA PHE A 58 15.57 -9.43 -13.18
C PHE A 58 16.78 -8.65 -13.71
N ASP A 59 16.83 -8.36 -15.01
CA ASP A 59 17.93 -7.60 -15.64
C ASP A 59 17.88 -6.10 -15.26
N GLN A 60 16.69 -5.52 -15.10
CA GLN A 60 16.52 -4.16 -14.56
C GLN A 60 17.00 -4.03 -13.10
N ASN A 61 17.09 -5.14 -12.36
CA ASN A 61 17.71 -5.15 -11.03
C ASN A 61 19.24 -5.28 -11.07
N ASN A 62 19.84 -5.51 -12.25
CA ASN A 62 21.26 -5.83 -12.40
C ASN A 62 22.08 -4.77 -13.16
N GLU A 63 21.46 -3.75 -13.77
CA GLU A 63 22.22 -2.66 -14.39
C GLU A 63 22.41 -1.45 -13.45
N VAL A 64 23.63 -1.42 -12.88
CA VAL A 64 24.38 -0.33 -12.23
C VAL A 64 24.11 -0.07 -10.74
N VAL A 65 24.91 -0.72 -9.88
CA VAL A 65 25.67 0.00 -8.83
C VAL A 65 27.11 -0.53 -8.79
N ILE A 66 28.00 0.14 -9.52
CA ILE A 66 29.43 0.17 -9.19
C ILE A 66 29.65 1.49 -8.44
N ASP A 67 30.37 1.42 -7.32
CA ASP A 67 30.71 2.45 -6.33
C ASP A 67 29.70 2.78 -5.19
N ASN A 68 29.32 1.76 -4.42
CA ASN A 68 29.42 1.83 -2.95
C ASN A 68 29.42 0.40 -2.34
N PRO A 69 30.51 -0.09 -1.74
CA PRO A 69 30.58 -1.45 -1.19
C PRO A 69 29.65 -1.70 0.02
N GLU A 70 28.90 -0.70 0.50
CA GLU A 70 27.86 -0.87 1.53
C GLU A 70 26.41 -1.01 0.98
N SER A 71 26.17 -0.81 -0.33
CA SER A 71 24.78 -0.77 -0.86
C SER A 71 24.20 -2.13 -1.28
N MET A 72 24.94 -3.23 -1.15
CA MET A 72 24.43 -4.59 -1.40
C MET A 72 24.49 -5.41 -0.13
N ARG A 73 23.37 -5.58 0.60
CA ARG A 73 23.23 -6.69 1.57
C ARG A 73 21.86 -6.93 2.22
N TYR A 74 20.78 -6.28 1.83
CA TYR A 74 19.45 -6.63 2.34
C TYR A 74 18.45 -6.78 1.19
N SER A 75 17.46 -7.64 1.40
CA SER A 75 16.35 -7.88 0.49
C SER A 75 15.07 -7.52 1.25
N TYR A 76 14.26 -6.64 0.69
CA TYR A 76 13.01 -6.23 1.30
C TYR A 76 11.90 -7.26 1.03
N ASN A 77 11.48 -7.95 2.09
CA ASN A 77 10.37 -8.89 2.06
C ASN A 77 9.04 -8.15 2.28
N ARG A 78 8.47 -7.70 1.16
CA ARG A 78 7.15 -7.06 1.07
C ARG A 78 6.03 -7.82 1.78
N THR A 79 6.01 -9.15 1.62
CA THR A 79 4.99 -10.00 2.24
C THR A 79 5.14 -10.01 3.75
N ALA A 80 6.37 -10.08 4.28
CA ALA A 80 6.62 -10.01 5.71
C ALA A 80 6.20 -8.66 6.29
N ALA A 81 6.51 -7.54 5.61
CA ALA A 81 6.07 -6.21 6.01
C ALA A 81 4.53 -6.10 6.04
N ALA A 82 3.87 -6.55 4.97
CA ALA A 82 2.41 -6.54 4.87
C ALA A 82 1.74 -7.44 5.93
N SER A 83 2.27 -8.65 6.15
CA SER A 83 1.80 -9.55 7.20
C SER A 83 1.99 -8.95 8.60
N TYR A 84 3.12 -8.28 8.84
CA TYR A 84 3.39 -7.60 10.10
C TYR A 84 2.32 -6.55 10.41
N ILE A 85 2.10 -5.60 9.49
CA ILE A 85 1.12 -4.55 9.72
C ILE A 85 -0.28 -5.13 9.92
N ASN A 86 -0.69 -6.12 9.11
CA ASN A 86 -2.02 -6.71 9.24
C ASN A 86 -2.21 -7.49 10.55
N THR A 87 -1.12 -7.91 11.20
CA THR A 87 -1.15 -8.63 12.48
C THR A 87 -1.36 -7.69 13.65
N TYR A 88 -0.69 -6.54 13.65
CA TYR A 88 -0.60 -5.67 14.83
C TYR A 88 -1.59 -4.51 14.82
N VAL A 89 -2.70 -4.65 14.08
CA VAL A 89 -3.76 -3.65 14.04
C VAL A 89 -5.13 -4.29 13.93
N ARG A 90 -6.14 -3.54 14.38
CA ARG A 90 -7.55 -3.89 14.28
C ARG A 90 -8.38 -2.65 14.00
N THR A 91 -9.43 -2.81 13.20
CA THR A 91 -10.49 -1.79 13.12
C THR A 91 -11.26 -1.73 14.45
N THR A 92 -11.38 -0.54 15.02
CA THR A 92 -11.91 -0.35 16.36
C THR A 92 -12.81 0.88 16.47
N THR A 93 -13.61 0.93 17.52
CA THR A 93 -14.37 2.11 17.96
C THR A 93 -13.83 2.70 19.27
N SER A 94 -12.83 2.05 19.87
CA SER A 94 -12.13 2.53 21.07
C SER A 94 -11.44 3.84 20.78
N ARG A 95 -11.63 4.84 21.65
CA ARG A 95 -11.04 6.17 21.50
C ARG A 95 -9.75 6.28 22.29
N CYS A 96 -8.73 6.86 21.67
CA CYS A 96 -7.56 7.34 22.37
C CYS A 96 -7.94 8.53 23.26
N GLN A 97 -7.70 8.41 24.56
CA GLN A 97 -8.24 9.35 25.57
C GLN A 97 -7.39 10.61 25.76
N THR A 98 -6.22 10.69 25.13
CA THR A 98 -5.21 11.72 25.44
C THR A 98 -5.28 12.96 24.54
N VAL A 99 -6.22 13.02 23.59
CA VAL A 99 -6.38 14.17 22.67
C VAL A 99 -7.85 14.56 22.49
N PRO A 100 -8.15 15.86 22.20
CA PRO A 100 -9.52 16.35 22.02
C PRO A 100 -10.14 15.94 20.68
N VAL A 101 -9.35 15.39 19.76
CA VAL A 101 -9.80 14.90 18.45
C VAL A 101 -10.15 13.41 18.55
N ILE A 102 -11.16 12.96 17.79
CA ILE A 102 -11.51 11.53 17.76
C ILE A 102 -10.42 10.77 17.00
N VAL A 103 -9.56 10.09 17.75
CA VAL A 103 -8.58 9.14 17.22
C VAL A 103 -8.95 7.76 17.76
N LEU A 104 -9.18 6.80 16.87
CA LEU A 104 -9.59 5.44 17.24
C LEU A 104 -8.35 4.55 17.38
N GLN A 105 -8.18 3.84 18.48
CA GLN A 105 -7.01 2.97 18.72
C GLN A 105 -7.39 1.74 19.56
N ASP A 106 -6.88 0.57 19.18
CA ASP A 106 -6.98 -0.66 19.96
C ASP A 106 -5.57 -1.19 20.25
N GLU A 107 -4.99 -0.65 21.31
CA GLU A 107 -3.63 -0.94 21.75
C GLU A 107 -3.45 -2.40 22.19
N SER A 108 -4.54 -3.14 22.44
CA SER A 108 -4.46 -4.53 22.91
C SER A 108 -3.87 -5.49 21.89
N VAL A 109 -3.85 -5.10 20.60
CA VAL A 109 -3.27 -5.88 19.51
C VAL A 109 -1.96 -5.32 18.98
N TRP A 110 -1.47 -4.19 19.51
CA TRP A 110 -0.22 -3.59 19.06
C TRP A 110 0.98 -4.46 19.49
N ASN A 111 2.11 -4.33 18.78
CA ASN A 111 3.29 -5.13 19.12
C ASN A 111 3.88 -4.69 20.47
N PRO A 112 3.88 -5.56 21.50
CA PRO A 112 4.37 -5.22 22.83
C PRO A 112 5.89 -4.99 22.90
N ALA A 113 6.65 -5.34 21.86
CA ALA A 113 8.09 -5.10 21.79
C ALA A 113 8.45 -3.61 21.58
N TYR A 114 7.48 -2.78 21.17
CA TYR A 114 7.67 -1.37 20.86
C TYR A 114 6.85 -0.48 21.79
N THR A 115 7.45 0.65 22.19
CA THR A 115 6.76 1.64 23.02
C THR A 115 5.64 2.28 22.18
N PRO A 116 4.39 2.29 22.69
CA PRO A 116 3.28 2.92 21.99
C PRO A 116 3.36 4.45 22.05
N TYR A 117 3.12 5.11 20.93
CA TYR A 117 2.94 6.56 20.86
C TYR A 117 1.45 6.90 20.75
N TYR A 118 0.77 6.96 21.89
CA TYR A 118 -0.68 7.15 21.96
C TYR A 118 -1.17 8.33 21.11
N CYS A 119 -2.26 8.07 20.38
CA CYS A 119 -2.91 8.96 19.42
C CYS A 119 -2.03 9.43 18.24
N ARG A 120 -0.76 9.01 18.10
CA ARG A 120 0.19 9.52 17.09
C ARG A 120 1.21 8.48 16.61
N ASP A 121 0.86 7.20 16.66
CA ASP A 121 1.77 6.07 16.45
C ASP A 121 2.05 5.73 14.97
N CYS A 122 1.45 6.45 14.02
CA CYS A 122 1.46 6.06 12.60
C CYS A 122 2.86 5.76 12.01
N ALA A 123 3.84 6.65 12.23
CA ALA A 123 5.20 6.43 11.72
C ALA A 123 5.96 5.35 12.50
N ASN A 124 5.77 5.25 13.82
CA ASN A 124 6.35 4.17 14.62
C ASN A 124 5.88 2.80 14.11
N TYR A 125 4.58 2.67 13.87
CA TYR A 125 3.97 1.45 13.34
C TYR A 125 4.45 1.09 11.92
N VAL A 126 4.48 2.05 11.01
CA VAL A 126 5.02 1.81 9.65
C VAL A 126 6.50 1.45 9.70
N SER A 127 7.30 2.12 10.54
CA SER A 127 8.72 1.79 10.73
C SER A 127 8.92 0.37 11.24
N GLN A 128 8.08 -0.11 12.15
CA GLN A 128 8.10 -1.51 12.57
C GLN A 128 7.82 -2.47 11.41
N GLY A 129 6.84 -2.16 10.55
CA GLY A 129 6.55 -2.95 9.35
C GLY A 129 7.71 -2.97 8.36
N LEU A 130 8.34 -1.81 8.14
CA LEU A 130 9.52 -1.69 7.27
C LEU A 130 10.70 -2.53 7.80
N PHE A 131 10.94 -2.49 9.12
CA PHE A 131 11.96 -3.29 9.78
C PHE A 131 11.67 -4.79 9.71
N ALA A 132 10.40 -5.19 9.93
CA ALA A 132 9.97 -6.57 9.78
C ALA A 132 10.07 -7.07 8.32
N GLY A 133 9.95 -6.16 7.35
CA GLY A 133 10.26 -6.40 5.95
C GLY A 133 11.75 -6.54 5.64
N GLY A 134 12.64 -6.30 6.60
CA GLY A 134 14.08 -6.48 6.42
C GLY A 134 14.84 -5.23 6.00
N LEU A 135 14.24 -4.04 6.08
CA LEU A 135 15.02 -2.80 5.94
C LEU A 135 15.99 -2.66 7.12
N PRO A 136 17.31 -2.51 6.87
CA PRO A 136 18.28 -2.38 7.95
C PRO A 136 18.15 -1.00 8.61
N THR A 137 18.30 -0.98 9.92
CA THR A 137 18.47 0.26 10.68
C THR A 137 19.85 0.86 10.46
N ASP A 138 19.96 2.16 10.68
CA ASP A 138 21.22 2.90 10.64
C ASP A 138 21.31 3.91 11.79
N GLY A 139 22.31 4.81 11.77
CA GLY A 139 22.46 5.85 12.79
C GLY A 139 21.39 6.94 12.78
N THR A 140 20.51 6.95 11.77
CA THR A 140 19.45 7.94 11.55
C THR A 140 18.07 7.34 11.77
N TRP A 141 17.79 6.17 11.18
CA TRP A 141 16.54 5.43 11.32
C TRP A 141 16.77 4.17 12.17
N PHE A 142 16.32 4.25 13.42
CA PHE A 142 16.38 3.18 14.42
C PHE A 142 15.25 3.36 15.44
N TYR A 143 14.86 2.28 16.12
CA TYR A 143 13.77 2.32 17.11
C TYR A 143 13.98 3.40 18.18
N GLY A 144 12.98 4.27 18.33
CA GLY A 144 12.99 5.41 19.25
C GLY A 144 13.65 6.68 18.70
N GLY A 145 14.33 6.60 17.55
CA GLY A 145 14.90 7.76 16.85
C GLY A 145 13.84 8.64 16.19
N THR A 146 14.17 9.92 15.97
CA THR A 146 13.25 10.91 15.36
C THR A 146 12.72 10.45 14.00
N THR A 147 13.61 9.95 13.14
CA THR A 147 13.28 9.45 11.79
C THR A 147 12.36 8.23 11.82
N TRP A 148 12.42 7.43 12.88
CA TRP A 148 11.56 6.26 13.04
C TRP A 148 10.13 6.64 13.43
N ILE A 149 9.95 7.69 14.23
CA ILE A 149 8.66 8.02 14.86
C ILE A 149 7.94 9.20 14.19
N ARG A 150 8.53 9.86 13.18
CA ARG A 150 7.93 11.02 12.53
C ARG A 150 7.79 10.85 11.02
N VAL A 151 6.64 11.29 10.51
CA VAL A 151 6.22 11.08 9.11
C VAL A 151 7.15 11.77 8.11
N GLY A 152 7.46 13.05 8.34
CA GLY A 152 8.29 13.83 7.42
C GLY A 152 9.71 13.30 7.35
N GLU A 153 10.32 13.06 8.52
CA GLU A 153 11.66 12.54 8.63
C GLU A 153 11.77 11.11 8.07
N LEU A 154 10.78 10.24 8.28
CA LEU A 154 10.72 8.91 7.66
C LEU A 154 10.66 8.99 6.14
N ASN A 155 9.78 9.84 5.60
CA ASN A 155 9.64 10.07 4.16
C ASN A 155 10.96 10.51 3.54
N ASP A 156 11.57 11.54 4.11
CA ASP A 156 12.80 12.13 3.60
C ASP A 156 13.94 11.11 3.68
N TRP A 157 14.02 10.31 4.74
CA TRP A 157 15.01 9.24 4.85
C TRP A 157 14.82 8.18 3.76
N LEU A 158 13.59 7.67 3.55
CA LEU A 158 13.32 6.65 2.53
C LEU A 158 13.79 7.09 1.14
N ILE A 159 13.47 8.34 0.77
CA ILE A 159 13.83 8.91 -0.54
C ILE A 159 15.34 9.20 -0.62
N ASN A 160 15.91 9.91 0.37
CA ASN A 160 17.30 10.38 0.29
C ASN A 160 18.33 9.25 0.41
N THR A 161 17.96 8.13 1.04
CA THR A 161 18.85 6.97 1.18
C THR A 161 18.62 5.91 0.10
N GLY A 162 17.69 6.13 -0.84
CA GLY A 162 17.36 5.18 -1.90
C GLY A 162 16.74 3.89 -1.39
N LYS A 163 16.07 3.91 -0.22
CA LYS A 163 15.29 2.77 0.32
C LYS A 163 13.89 2.71 -0.25
N GLY A 164 13.43 3.80 -0.84
CA GLY A 164 12.22 3.84 -1.63
C GLY A 164 12.21 5.01 -2.60
N GLY A 165 11.29 4.98 -3.55
CA GLY A 165 11.10 6.01 -4.56
C GLY A 165 9.63 6.38 -4.70
N THR A 166 9.36 7.65 -5.00
CA THR A 166 8.00 8.12 -5.26
C THR A 166 7.43 7.42 -6.50
N THR A 167 6.20 6.94 -6.39
CA THR A 167 5.47 6.27 -7.46
C THR A 167 4.02 6.75 -7.53
N ALA A 168 3.30 6.41 -8.60
CA ALA A 168 1.86 6.59 -8.64
C ALA A 168 1.19 5.65 -7.64
N CYS A 169 0.23 6.15 -6.86
CA CYS A 169 -0.45 5.34 -5.84
C CYS A 169 -1.17 4.10 -6.40
N ALA A 170 -1.53 4.11 -7.69
CA ALA A 170 -2.11 2.97 -8.39
C ALA A 170 -1.11 1.81 -8.61
N ASN A 171 0.19 2.08 -8.51
CA ASN A 171 1.27 1.11 -8.76
C ASN A 171 1.84 0.54 -7.45
N LEU A 172 1.24 0.87 -6.30
CA LEU A 172 1.73 0.39 -5.02
C LEU A 172 1.54 -1.13 -4.88
N LEU A 173 2.55 -1.78 -4.32
CA LEU A 173 2.54 -3.19 -3.96
C LEU A 173 2.36 -3.37 -2.44
N ALA A 174 2.13 -4.60 -2.01
CA ALA A 174 2.15 -4.93 -0.59
C ALA A 174 3.49 -4.52 0.04
N GLY A 175 3.45 -3.97 1.26
CA GLY A 175 4.63 -3.45 1.96
C GLY A 175 5.10 -2.06 1.51
N ASP A 176 4.48 -1.46 0.48
CA ASP A 176 4.75 -0.07 0.11
C ASP A 176 4.03 0.92 1.04
N VAL A 177 4.43 2.19 0.99
CA VAL A 177 4.02 3.20 1.96
C VAL A 177 3.18 4.30 1.32
N GLY A 178 2.08 4.66 1.98
CA GLY A 178 1.24 5.82 1.66
C GLY A 178 1.39 6.91 2.71
N ILE A 179 1.42 8.17 2.29
CA ILE A 179 1.66 9.31 3.16
C ILE A 179 0.64 10.42 2.84
N GLN A 180 0.03 10.92 3.91
CA GLN A 180 -0.55 12.24 3.96
C GLN A 180 0.56 13.20 4.43
N PRO A 181 1.03 14.12 3.58
CA PRO A 181 2.19 14.96 3.90
C PRO A 181 2.07 15.65 5.26
N ASN A 182 3.13 15.54 6.06
CA ASN A 182 3.27 16.13 7.41
C ASN A 182 2.19 15.73 8.44
N ALA A 183 1.39 14.69 8.17
CA ALA A 183 0.24 14.35 9.01
C ALA A 183 0.17 12.87 9.36
N HIS A 184 0.26 11.98 8.37
CA HIS A 184 -0.05 10.57 8.57
C HIS A 184 0.69 9.69 7.57
N THR A 185 1.05 8.47 7.98
CA THR A 185 1.63 7.45 7.12
C THR A 185 0.99 6.09 7.39
N VAL A 186 0.87 5.30 6.35
CA VAL A 186 0.25 3.98 6.34
C VAL A 186 1.07 3.05 5.46
N MET A 187 0.86 1.75 5.61
CA MET A 187 1.48 0.75 4.73
C MET A 187 0.41 -0.08 4.03
N VAL A 188 0.69 -0.44 2.78
CA VAL A 188 -0.16 -1.28 1.93
C VAL A 188 -0.13 -2.70 2.47
N GLY A 189 -1.28 -3.19 2.91
CA GLY A 189 -1.43 -4.53 3.49
C GLY A 189 -1.99 -5.55 2.51
N ALA A 190 -2.64 -5.11 1.43
CA ALA A 190 -3.15 -5.97 0.36
C ALA A 190 -3.28 -5.21 -0.96
N ILE A 191 -3.26 -5.96 -2.06
CA ILE A 191 -3.47 -5.49 -3.44
C ILE A 191 -4.76 -6.13 -4.00
N ASN A 192 -5.31 -5.54 -5.07
CA ASN A 192 -6.53 -5.98 -5.77
C ASN A 192 -7.83 -6.02 -4.91
N PRO A 193 -8.36 -4.86 -4.49
CA PRO A 193 -7.83 -3.50 -4.68
C PRO A 193 -6.78 -3.15 -3.62
N ILE A 194 -6.05 -2.05 -3.84
CA ILE A 194 -5.08 -1.52 -2.87
C ILE A 194 -5.80 -1.20 -1.56
N ARG A 195 -5.32 -1.81 -0.48
CA ARG A 195 -5.81 -1.63 0.88
C ARG A 195 -4.63 -1.40 1.82
N TYR A 196 -4.84 -0.57 2.82
CA TYR A 196 -3.80 -0.24 3.78
C TYR A 196 -4.21 -0.59 5.20
N SER A 197 -3.18 -0.78 6.03
CA SER A 197 -3.30 -0.92 7.46
C SER A 197 -2.56 0.24 8.14
N ALA A 198 -3.13 0.77 9.22
CA ALA A 198 -2.65 2.01 9.82
C ALA A 198 -2.91 2.08 11.32
N HIS A 199 -2.01 2.70 12.07
CA HIS A 199 -2.24 3.20 13.42
C HIS A 199 -2.65 4.68 13.42
N THR A 200 -3.25 5.19 14.50
CA THR A 200 -3.71 6.60 14.60
C THR A 200 -5.00 6.82 13.82
N SER A 201 -6.10 6.32 14.40
CA SER A 201 -7.32 5.88 13.70
C SER A 201 -7.09 4.53 13.06
N ASP A 202 -6.99 3.52 13.93
CA ASP A 202 -6.59 2.17 13.60
C ASP A 202 -7.52 1.55 12.55
N ARG A 203 -6.90 1.04 11.49
CA ARG A 203 -7.57 0.47 10.33
C ARG A 203 -6.85 -0.78 9.92
N LEU A 204 -7.58 -1.88 9.81
CA LEU A 204 -7.10 -3.11 9.21
C LEU A 204 -7.64 -3.20 7.77
N LEU A 205 -6.73 -3.23 6.80
CA LEU A 205 -7.06 -3.41 5.37
C LEU A 205 -8.20 -2.50 4.88
N ALA A 206 -8.14 -1.22 5.24
CA ALA A 206 -9.09 -0.22 4.77
C ALA A 206 -8.85 0.12 3.29
N SER A 207 -9.92 0.51 2.59
CA SER A 207 -9.84 1.02 1.22
C SER A 207 -8.89 2.21 1.12
N TRP A 208 -8.08 2.26 0.06
CA TRP A 208 -7.18 3.38 -0.19
C TRP A 208 -7.90 4.73 -0.11
N SER A 209 -7.28 5.69 0.57
CA SER A 209 -7.90 6.98 0.87
C SER A 209 -7.28 8.09 0.02
N TYR A 210 -8.11 8.99 -0.51
CA TYR A 210 -7.66 10.05 -1.44
C TYR A 210 -6.69 11.07 -0.84
N TYR A 211 -6.63 11.19 0.50
CA TYR A 211 -5.72 12.09 1.20
C TYR A 211 -4.30 11.52 1.34
N LEU A 212 -4.08 10.25 0.99
CA LEU A 212 -2.76 9.64 0.88
C LEU A 212 -2.19 10.00 -0.50
N THR A 213 -1.59 11.19 -0.59
CA THR A 213 -1.17 11.79 -1.86
C THR A 213 0.28 11.51 -2.23
N THR A 214 1.10 11.09 -1.27
CA THR A 214 2.50 10.70 -1.49
C THR A 214 2.60 9.19 -1.33
N CYS A 215 3.14 8.52 -2.35
CA CYS A 215 3.16 7.07 -2.45
C CYS A 215 4.59 6.63 -2.75
N ILE A 216 5.15 5.79 -1.88
CA ILE A 216 6.55 5.36 -1.94
C ILE A 216 6.59 3.88 -2.20
N HIS A 217 7.24 3.50 -3.29
CA HIS A 217 7.64 2.13 -3.56
C HIS A 217 8.93 1.81 -2.82
N ILE A 218 8.94 0.79 -1.97
CA ILE A 218 10.12 0.39 -1.19
C ILE A 218 10.97 -0.58 -2.00
N TYR A 219 12.30 -0.52 -1.88
CA TYR A 219 13.26 -1.40 -2.57
C TYR A 219 13.86 -2.46 -1.64
#